data_AF-A0A8T5MPZ5-F1
#
_entry.id   AF-A0A8T5MPZ5-F1
#
_cell.length_a   1.000
_cell.length_b   1.000
_cell.length_c   1.000
_cell.angle_alpha   90.00
_cell.angle_beta   90.00
_cell.angle_gamma   90.00
#
_symmetry.space_group_name_H-M   'P 1'
#
loop_
_entity.id
_entity.type
_entity.pdbx_description
1 polymer ?
#
loop_
_entity_poly.entity_id
_entity_poly.type
_entity_poly.pdbx_seq_one_letter_code
_entity_poly.pdbx_strand_id
1 'polypeptide(L)'
;MAIKKEVKIRKPKRRVSTKFAGILALISIVGFVQIILASFFDILISDYSAFLWLMIMGVGFLVISKPKTLYETSKHEFDEGSFSRLTTLVLGFMAIIAGILSLPFVNIEHPILFATMGIISIISIIFIIVQTWLIRN
;
A
#
# COMPACT_ATOMS: atom_id res chain seq x y z
N MET A 1 6.84 37.08 65.07
CA MET A 1 6.12 35.83 64.77
C MET A 1 5.87 35.81 63.25
N ALA A 2 6.71 35.12 62.48
CA ALA A 2 6.64 35.14 61.00
C ALA A 2 5.85 33.92 60.51
N ILE A 3 4.70 34.18 59.87
CA ILE A 3 3.83 33.14 59.31
C ILE A 3 4.44 32.66 57.99
N LYS A 4 5.01 31.46 58.00
CA LYS A 4 5.57 30.79 56.82
C LYS A 4 4.42 30.31 55.92
N LYS A 5 4.11 31.05 54.85
CA LYS A 5 3.13 30.63 53.83
C LYS A 5 3.71 29.43 53.07
N GLU A 6 3.07 28.28 53.21
CA GLU A 6 3.36 27.09 52.41
C GLU A 6 2.94 27.33 50.95
N VAL A 7 3.93 27.36 50.05
CA VAL A 7 3.71 27.47 48.61
C VAL A 7 3.26 26.11 48.08
N LYS A 8 1.96 25.99 47.80
CA LYS A 8 1.35 24.78 47.26
C LYS A 8 1.79 24.56 45.80
N ILE A 9 2.82 23.75 45.60
CA ILE A 9 3.37 23.39 44.27
C ILE A 9 2.28 22.66 43.46
N ARG A 10 1.66 23.35 42.50
CA ARG A 10 0.72 22.74 41.56
C ARG A 10 1.51 21.92 40.54
N LYS A 11 1.47 20.59 40.65
CA LYS A 11 2.05 19.69 39.63
C LYS A 11 1.39 19.98 38.28
N PRO A 12 2.14 20.20 37.20
CA PRO A 12 1.55 20.41 35.89
C PRO A 12 0.81 19.14 35.47
N LYS A 13 -0.51 19.24 35.25
CA LYS A 13 -1.29 18.18 34.60
C LYS A 13 -0.75 18.03 33.17
N ARG A 14 0.19 17.10 32.95
CA ARG A 14 0.61 16.68 31.62
C ARG A 14 -0.62 16.09 30.91
N ARG A 15 -1.31 16.91 30.12
CA ARG A 15 -2.36 16.44 29.22
C ARG A 15 -1.67 15.77 28.04
N VAL A 16 -1.59 14.45 28.07
CA VAL A 16 -1.23 13.67 26.89
C VAL A 16 -2.30 13.94 25.84
N SER A 17 -1.89 14.33 24.63
CA SER A 17 -2.82 14.58 23.53
C SER A 17 -3.64 13.32 23.27
N THR A 18 -4.97 13.43 23.31
CA THR A 18 -5.91 12.32 23.05
C THR A 18 -5.67 11.70 21.67
N LYS A 19 -5.19 12.48 20.70
CA LYS A 19 -4.81 11.98 19.37
C LYS A 19 -3.59 11.06 19.44
N PHE A 20 -2.59 11.41 20.27
CA PHE A 20 -1.41 10.60 20.48
C PHE A 20 -1.75 9.29 21.20
N ALA A 21 -2.59 9.36 22.24
CA ALA A 21 -3.09 8.17 22.93
C ALA A 21 -3.89 7.25 21.99
N GLY A 22 -4.69 7.83 21.09
CA GLY A 22 -5.44 7.08 20.08
C GLY A 22 -4.53 6.33 19.10
N ILE A 23 -3.49 6.99 18.57
CA ILE A 23 -2.50 6.35 17.70
C ILE A 23 -1.75 5.23 18.44
N LEU A 24 -1.35 5.48 19.68
CA LEU A 24 -0.65 4.48 20.50
C LEU A 24 -1.52 3.25 20.76
N ALA A 25 -2.80 3.46 21.05
CA ALA A 25 -3.77 2.39 21.25
C ALA A 25 -3.95 1.58 19.96
N LEU A 26 -4.03 2.24 18.79
CA LEU A 26 -4.15 1.59 17.49
C LEU A 26 -2.93 0.71 17.18
N ILE A 27 -1.72 1.25 17.38
CA ILE A 27 -0.47 0.49 17.22
C ILE A 27 -0.44 -0.71 18.18
N SER A 28 -0.84 -0.52 19.44
CA SER A 28 -0.84 -1.59 20.44
C SER A 28 -1.85 -2.69 20.10
N ILE A 29 -3.03 -2.35 19.57
CA ILE A 29 -4.03 -3.33 19.13
C ILE A 29 -3.49 -4.12 17.94
N VAL A 30 -2.93 -3.44 16.93
CA VAL A 30 -2.37 -4.10 15.74
C VAL A 30 -1.22 -5.04 16.13
N GLY A 31 -0.32 -4.61 17.02
CA GLY A 31 0.77 -5.45 17.52
C GLY A 31 0.27 -6.65 18.34
N PHE A 32 -0.76 -6.48 19.16
CA PHE A 32 -1.34 -7.58 19.92
C PHE A 32 -2.04 -8.61 19.02
N VAL A 33 -2.76 -8.14 17.99
CA VAL A 33 -3.36 -8.99 16.96
C VAL A 33 -2.29 -9.79 16.22
N GLN A 34 -1.15 -9.16 15.88
CA GLN A 34 -0.01 -9.86 15.28
C GLN A 34 0.50 -11.01 16.14
N ILE A 35 0.66 -10.79 17.44
CA ILE A 35 1.16 -11.81 18.37
C ILE A 35 0.18 -12.99 18.44
N ILE A 36 -1.13 -12.71 18.52
CA ILE A 36 -2.16 -13.76 18.52
C ILE A 36 -2.14 -14.55 17.21
N LEU A 37 -2.13 -13.87 16.05
CA LEU A 37 -2.11 -14.58 14.76
C LEU A 37 -0.86 -15.44 14.59
N ALA A 38 0.31 -14.93 14.96
CA ALA A 38 1.56 -15.68 14.88
C ALA A 38 1.58 -16.86 15.86
N SER A 39 1.06 -16.69 17.07
CA SER A 39 1.13 -17.74 18.11
C SER A 39 0.10 -18.85 17.94
N PHE A 40 -1.09 -18.55 17.40
CA PHE A 40 -2.18 -19.53 17.28
C PHE A 40 -2.34 -20.11 15.88
N PHE A 41 -1.94 -19.36 14.85
CA PHE A 41 -2.19 -19.75 13.46
C PHE A 41 -0.92 -19.84 12.62
N ASP A 42 0.27 -19.54 13.19
CA ASP A 42 1.54 -19.40 12.46
C ASP A 42 1.43 -18.42 11.27
N ILE A 43 0.48 -17.48 11.36
CA ILE A 43 0.21 -16.48 10.34
C ILE A 43 1.04 -15.24 10.67
N LEU A 44 2.04 -14.93 9.83
CA LEU A 44 2.80 -13.69 9.96
C LEU A 44 2.13 -12.58 9.15
N ILE A 45 1.85 -11.45 9.80
CA ILE A 45 1.30 -10.25 9.13
C ILE A 45 2.23 -9.75 8.00
N SER A 46 3.54 -10.04 8.09
CA SER A 46 4.50 -9.78 7.01
C SER A 46 4.05 -10.35 5.68
N ASP A 47 3.42 -11.52 5.69
CA ASP A 47 3.11 -12.27 4.48
C ASP A 47 1.89 -11.67 3.75
N TYR A 48 1.06 -10.92 4.48
CA TYR A 48 -0.10 -10.20 3.95
C TYR A 48 0.22 -8.73 3.65
N SER A 49 1.37 -8.24 4.10
CA SER A 49 1.77 -6.84 3.90
C SER A 49 1.94 -6.50 2.42
N ALA A 50 2.49 -7.42 1.63
CA ALA A 50 2.64 -7.28 0.19
C ALA A 50 1.27 -7.17 -0.52
N PHE A 51 0.32 -8.04 -0.15
CA PHE A 51 -1.06 -7.99 -0.66
C PHE A 51 -1.71 -6.64 -0.35
N LEU A 52 -1.61 -6.18 0.90
CA LEU A 52 -2.17 -4.90 1.35
C LEU A 52 -1.60 -3.72 0.56
N TRP A 53 -0.28 -3.67 0.38
CA TRP A 53 0.38 -2.60 -0.38
C TRP A 53 -0.02 -2.61 -1.87
N LEU A 54 -0.02 -3.78 -2.50
CA LEU A 54 -0.40 -3.93 -3.91
C LEU A 54 -1.88 -3.58 -4.12
N MET A 55 -2.76 -3.93 -3.19
CA MET A 55 -4.16 -3.52 -3.22
C MET A 55 -4.33 -2.01 -3.09
N ILE A 56 -3.63 -1.37 -2.15
CA ILE A 56 -3.69 0.09 -1.97
C ILE A 56 -3.19 0.80 -3.24
N MET A 57 -2.06 0.36 -3.80
CA MET A 57 -1.52 0.93 -5.03
C MET A 57 -2.44 0.68 -6.24
N GLY A 58 -2.96 -0.54 -6.41
CA GLY A 58 -3.85 -0.89 -7.50
C GLY A 58 -5.15 -0.09 -7.48
N VAL A 59 -5.77 0.05 -6.30
CA VAL A 59 -6.94 0.92 -6.13
C VAL A 59 -6.58 2.39 -6.39
N GLY A 60 -5.42 2.86 -5.92
CA GLY A 60 -4.92 4.21 -6.20
C GLY A 60 -4.81 4.49 -7.71
N PHE A 61 -4.21 3.58 -8.47
CA PHE A 61 -4.09 3.70 -9.92
C PHE A 61 -5.45 3.63 -10.63
N LEU A 62 -6.37 2.78 -10.19
CA LEU A 62 -7.73 2.76 -10.74
C LEU A 62 -8.44 4.09 -10.52
N VAL A 63 -8.30 4.72 -9.35
CA VAL A 63 -8.88 6.03 -9.06
C VAL A 63 -8.27 7.11 -9.97
N ILE A 64 -6.94 7.10 -10.14
CA ILE A 64 -6.21 8.08 -10.97
C ILE A 64 -6.55 7.93 -12.45
N SER A 65 -6.71 6.69 -12.94
CA SER A 65 -6.98 6.41 -14.35
C SER A 65 -8.32 6.97 -14.84
N LYS A 66 -9.25 7.31 -13.93
CA LYS A 66 -10.59 7.84 -14.23
C LYS A 66 -11.28 7.06 -15.37
N PRO A 67 -11.61 5.77 -15.15
CA PRO A 67 -12.05 4.85 -16.21
C PRO A 67 -13.24 5.36 -17.02
N LYS A 68 -14.17 6.11 -16.40
CA LYS A 68 -15.30 6.73 -17.09
C LYS A 68 -14.86 7.75 -18.14
N THR A 69 -13.93 8.64 -17.78
CA THR A 69 -13.39 9.62 -18.72
C THR A 69 -12.63 8.95 -19.86
N LEU A 70 -11.90 7.87 -19.57
CA LEU A 70 -11.21 7.10 -20.60
C LEU A 70 -12.19 6.47 -21.61
N TYR A 71 -13.32 5.94 -21.15
CA TYR A 71 -14.37 5.37 -22.01
C TYR A 71 -15.08 6.42 -22.86
N GLU A 72 -15.21 7.64 -22.37
CA GLU A 72 -15.76 8.76 -23.14
C GLU A 72 -14.75 9.27 -24.18
N THR A 73 -13.47 9.37 -23.82
CA THR A 73 -12.42 9.81 -24.75
C THR A 73 -12.08 8.75 -25.79
N SER A 74 -12.31 7.45 -25.54
CA SER A 74 -12.12 6.41 -26.56
C SER A 74 -13.13 6.49 -27.72
N LYS A 75 -14.20 7.28 -27.59
CA LYS A 75 -15.14 7.60 -28.67
C LYS A 75 -14.71 8.79 -29.53
N HIS A 76 -13.67 9.51 -29.11
CA HIS A 76 -13.05 10.61 -29.86
C HIS A 76 -11.59 10.25 -30.21
N GLU A 77 -10.87 11.13 -30.93
CA GLU A 77 -9.48 10.87 -31.32
C GLU A 77 -8.59 10.50 -30.13
N PHE A 78 -7.77 9.47 -30.33
CA PHE A 78 -6.97 8.85 -29.28
C PHE A 78 -5.69 9.66 -29.05
N ASP A 79 -5.72 10.53 -28.05
CA ASP A 79 -4.57 11.37 -27.65
C ASP A 79 -3.62 10.68 -26.65
N GLU A 80 -2.39 11.19 -26.50
CA GLU A 80 -1.36 10.70 -25.58
C GLU A 80 -1.87 10.63 -24.12
N GLY A 81 -2.70 11.60 -23.71
CA GLY A 81 -3.32 11.61 -22.38
C GLY A 81 -4.25 10.42 -22.14
N SER A 82 -4.94 9.94 -23.19
CA SER A 82 -5.78 8.75 -23.12
C SER A 82 -4.94 7.48 -23.02
N PHE A 83 -3.83 7.42 -23.76
CA PHE A 83 -2.88 6.30 -23.64
C PHE A 83 -2.31 6.19 -22.22
N SER A 84 -1.86 7.31 -21.63
CA SER A 84 -1.34 7.33 -20.26
C SER A 84 -2.39 6.90 -19.21
N ARG A 85 -3.65 7.30 -19.38
CA ARG A 85 -4.74 6.86 -18.50
C ARG A 85 -5.06 5.38 -18.67
N LEU A 86 -5.02 4.87 -19.90
CA LEU A 86 -5.21 3.45 -20.19
C LEU A 86 -4.08 2.60 -19.58
N THR A 87 -2.82 3.00 -19.73
CA THR A 87 -1.70 2.28 -19.11
C THR A 87 -1.78 2.30 -17.58
N THR A 88 -2.17 3.43 -16.99
CA THR A 88 -2.42 3.55 -15.54
C THR A 88 -3.54 2.62 -15.08
N LEU A 89 -4.62 2.50 -15.86
CA LEU A 89 -5.71 1.55 -15.59
C LEU A 89 -5.20 0.11 -15.61
N VAL A 90 -4.45 -0.27 -16.66
CA VAL A 90 -3.90 -1.61 -16.82
C VAL A 90 -2.92 -1.93 -15.68
N LEU A 91 -2.04 -1.00 -15.32
CA LEU A 91 -1.16 -1.13 -14.16
C LEU A 91 -1.94 -1.31 -12.86
N GLY A 92 -3.05 -0.59 -12.67
CA GLY A 92 -3.94 -0.75 -11.53
C GLY A 92 -4.54 -2.16 -11.43
N PHE A 93 -5.03 -2.71 -12.55
CA PHE A 93 -5.52 -4.08 -12.60
C PHE A 93 -4.41 -5.11 -12.36
N MET A 94 -3.24 -4.93 -12.98
CA MET A 94 -2.08 -5.81 -12.77
C MET A 94 -1.64 -5.80 -11.30
N ALA A 95 -1.65 -4.65 -10.64
CA ALA A 95 -1.33 -4.54 -9.21
C ALA A 95 -2.34 -5.27 -8.32
N ILE A 96 -3.64 -5.21 -8.64
CA ILE A 96 -4.67 -5.96 -7.91
C ILE A 96 -4.47 -7.47 -8.10
N ILE A 97 -4.24 -7.92 -9.34
CA ILE A 97 -3.98 -9.33 -9.63
C ILE A 97 -2.72 -9.80 -8.90
N ALA A 98 -1.63 -9.03 -8.98
CA ALA A 98 -0.39 -9.33 -8.27
C ALA A 98 -0.59 -9.38 -6.75
N GLY A 99 -1.41 -8.48 -6.20
CA GLY A 99 -1.79 -8.52 -4.79
C GLY A 99 -2.52 -9.82 -4.44
N ILE A 100 -3.55 -10.20 -5.19
CA ILE A 100 -4.30 -11.44 -4.95
C ILE A 100 -3.36 -12.65 -5.03
N LEU A 101 -2.44 -12.67 -5.99
CA LEU A 101 -1.45 -13.75 -6.14
C LEU A 101 -0.39 -13.75 -5.03
N SER A 102 -0.14 -12.62 -4.37
CA SER A 102 0.78 -12.55 -3.25
C SER A 102 0.18 -13.04 -1.93
N LEU A 103 -1.09 -13.48 -1.91
CA LEU A 103 -1.68 -14.08 -0.71
C LEU A 103 -0.98 -15.41 -0.38
N PRO A 104 -0.62 -15.65 0.88
CA PRO A 104 0.12 -16.86 1.28
C PRO A 104 -0.64 -18.16 0.99
N PHE A 105 -1.98 -18.13 0.92
CA PHE A 105 -2.79 -19.31 0.54
C PHE A 105 -2.63 -19.71 -0.94
N VAL A 106 -2.28 -18.76 -1.79
CA VAL A 106 -2.02 -18.94 -3.23
C VAL A 106 -0.52 -19.10 -3.48
N ASN A 107 0.30 -18.51 -2.61
CA ASN A 107 1.75 -18.58 -2.61
C ASN A 107 2.19 -19.96 -2.13
N ILE A 108 2.08 -20.96 -3.01
CA ILE A 108 2.88 -22.15 -2.88
C ILE A 108 4.32 -21.67 -2.99
N GLU A 109 5.11 -21.76 -1.93
CA GLU A 109 6.54 -21.42 -1.92
C GLU A 109 7.33 -22.43 -2.77
N HIS A 110 7.05 -22.45 -4.08
CA HIS A 110 7.80 -23.22 -5.03
C HIS A 110 8.92 -22.31 -5.55
N PRO A 111 10.20 -22.69 -5.44
CA PRO A 111 11.33 -21.92 -5.96
C PRO A 111 11.18 -21.48 -7.43
N ILE A 112 10.40 -22.24 -8.19
CA ILE A 112 10.03 -21.97 -9.59
C ILE A 112 9.18 -20.70 -9.74
N LEU A 113 8.27 -20.40 -8.80
CA LEU A 113 7.43 -19.19 -8.85
C LEU A 113 8.28 -17.93 -8.64
N PHE A 114 9.23 -17.96 -7.70
CA PHE A 114 10.17 -16.86 -7.50
C PHE A 114 11.06 -16.61 -8.72
N ALA A 115 11.57 -17.68 -9.35
CA ALA A 115 12.34 -17.57 -10.59
C ALA A 115 11.50 -16.96 -11.74
N THR A 116 10.23 -17.36 -11.85
CA THR A 116 9.32 -16.87 -12.89
C THR A 116 8.96 -15.40 -12.69
N MET A 117 8.70 -14.97 -11.45
CA MET A 117 8.48 -13.55 -11.11
C MET A 117 9.71 -12.69 -11.45
N GLY A 118 10.92 -13.20 -11.20
CA GLY A 118 12.16 -12.53 -11.59
C GLY A 118 12.29 -12.34 -13.11
N ILE A 119 11.97 -13.38 -13.90
CA ILE A 119 12.01 -13.32 -15.36
C ILE A 119 10.97 -12.31 -15.89
N ILE A 120 9.73 -12.34 -15.38
CA ILE A 120 8.66 -11.42 -15.76
C ILE A 120 9.05 -9.96 -15.47
N SER A 121 9.71 -9.72 -14.33
CA SER A 121 10.21 -8.39 -13.95
C SER A 121 11.25 -7.86 -14.95
N ILE A 122 12.21 -8.69 -15.34
CA ILE A 122 13.23 -8.32 -16.34
C ILE A 122 12.58 -7.96 -17.68
N ILE A 123 11.64 -8.77 -18.16
CA ILE A 123 10.91 -8.52 -19.41
C ILE A 123 10.12 -7.20 -19.33
N SER A 124 9.50 -6.92 -18.18
CA SER A 124 8.74 -5.69 -17.95
C SER A 124 9.62 -4.45 -17.98
N ILE A 125 10.82 -4.50 -17.39
CA ILE A 125 11.80 -3.41 -17.43
C ILE A 125 12.22 -3.12 -18.88
N ILE A 126 12.51 -4.16 -19.67
CA ILE A 126 12.86 -4.03 -21.09
C ILE A 126 11.72 -3.34 -21.85
N PHE A 127 10.47 -3.75 -21.62
CA PHE A 127 9.30 -3.13 -22.24
C PHE A 127 9.14 -1.65 -21.87
N ILE A 128 9.34 -1.29 -20.61
CA ILE A 128 9.27 0.10 -20.15
C ILE A 128 10.34 0.93 -20.85
N ILE A 129 11.57 0.43 -20.96
CA ILE A 129 12.66 1.12 -21.66
C ILE A 129 12.31 1.33 -23.14
N VAL A 130 11.82 0.28 -23.81
CA VAL A 130 11.43 0.35 -25.23
C VAL A 130 10.28 1.33 -25.44
N GLN A 131 9.22 1.29 -24.62
CA GLN A 131 8.11 2.24 -24.69
C GLN A 131 8.58 3.68 -24.46
N THR A 132 9.46 3.89 -23.47
CA THR A 132 10.02 5.21 -23.16
C THR A 132 10.83 5.77 -24.33
N TRP A 133 11.53 4.90 -25.07
CA TRP A 133 12.31 5.29 -26.25
C TRP A 133 11.44 5.56 -27.47
N LEU A 134 10.42 4.73 -27.70
CA LEU A 134 9.55 4.80 -28.89
C LEU A 134 8.54 5.96 -28.82
N ILE A 135 8.09 6.35 -27.63
CA ILE A 135 7.19 7.50 -27.43
C ILE A 135 7.92 8.84 -27.58
N ARG A 136 9.25 8.84 -27.40
CA ARG A 136 10.05 10.07 -27.45
C ARG A 136 10.50 10.45 -28.87
N ASN A 137 10.27 9.59 -29.86
CA ASN A 137 10.74 9.73 -31.24
C ASN A 137 9.56 9.74 -32.21
#